data_AF-V4XTW1-F1
#
_entry.id   AF-V4XTW1-F1
#
_cell.length_a   1.000
_cell.length_b   1.000
_cell.length_c   1.000
_cell.angle_alpha   90.00
_cell.angle_beta   90.00
_cell.angle_gamma   90.00
#
_symmetry.space_group_name_H-M   'P 1'
#
loop_
_entity.id
_entity.type
_entity.pdbx_description
1 polymer ?
#
loop_
_entity_poly.entity_id
_entity_poly.type
_entity_poly.pdbx_seq_one_letter_code
_entity_poly.pdbx_strand_id
1 'polypeptide(L)'
;MSSENDDAVKTICPYCGVGCGIKVQQGDDPGDVNFRPWGDAPVNEGRICIKGGAATQVVDHEDRLTEPLIKDDGEFREATWEEAYARIVSEMERIREEHGPDAMGFSAPRRR
;
A
#
# COMPACT_ATOMS: atom_id res chain seq x y z
N MET A 1 -22.28 9.51 -23.34
CA MET A 1 -21.82 8.23 -23.91
C MET A 1 -20.50 7.91 -23.24
N SER A 2 -20.56 7.09 -22.21
CA SER A 2 -19.40 6.65 -21.44
C SER A 2 -18.63 5.67 -22.33
N SER A 3 -17.44 6.03 -22.77
CA SER A 3 -16.56 5.08 -23.42
C SER A 3 -16.23 3.98 -22.41
N GLU A 4 -16.76 2.78 -22.66
CA GLU A 4 -16.35 1.52 -22.05
C GLU A 4 -14.92 1.24 -22.51
N ASN A 5 -13.94 1.85 -21.84
CA ASN A 5 -12.57 1.40 -21.94
C ASN A 5 -12.45 0.21 -20.98
N ASP A 6 -12.34 -0.99 -21.56
CA ASP A 6 -12.46 -2.30 -20.88
C ASP A 6 -11.26 -2.64 -19.98
N ASP A 7 -10.28 -1.74 -19.89
CA ASP A 7 -9.03 -1.93 -19.14
C ASP A 7 -9.11 -1.51 -17.66
N ALA A 8 -10.25 -0.98 -17.22
CA ALA A 8 -10.40 -0.50 -15.85
C ALA A 8 -10.64 -1.65 -14.86
N VAL A 9 -9.65 -1.91 -14.00
CA VAL A 9 -9.67 -3.01 -13.03
C VAL A 9 -10.52 -2.62 -11.80
N LYS A 10 -11.47 -3.49 -11.44
CA LYS A 10 -12.28 -3.34 -10.21
C LYS A 10 -11.42 -3.64 -8.98
N THR A 11 -11.48 -2.76 -7.98
CA THR A 11 -10.78 -2.93 -6.69
C THR A 11 -11.55 -2.22 -5.57
N ILE A 12 -10.98 -2.20 -4.37
CA ILE A 12 -11.55 -1.59 -3.16
C ILE A 12 -10.73 -0.36 -2.77
N CYS A 13 -11.43 0.72 -2.40
CA CYS A 13 -10.81 1.92 -1.85
C CYS A 13 -10.05 1.61 -0.54
N PRO A 14 -8.74 1.95 -0.44
CA PRO A 14 -7.91 1.56 0.70
C PRO A 14 -8.00 2.51 1.91
N TYR A 15 -8.76 3.61 1.83
CA TYR A 15 -8.64 4.70 2.82
C TYR A 15 -9.32 4.47 4.16
N CYS A 16 -10.45 3.77 4.19
CA CYS A 16 -11.24 3.59 5.41
C CYS A 16 -11.95 2.24 5.38
N GLY A 17 -12.59 1.86 6.48
CA GLY A 17 -13.26 0.56 6.62
C GLY A 17 -14.57 0.37 5.84
N VAL A 18 -15.08 1.39 5.15
CA VAL A 18 -16.35 1.26 4.39
C VAL A 18 -16.22 0.24 3.27
N GLY A 19 -15.06 0.17 2.61
CA GLY A 19 -14.83 -0.78 1.52
C GLY A 19 -15.54 -0.41 0.22
N CYS A 20 -15.62 0.88 -0.13
CA CYS A 20 -16.22 1.33 -1.38
C CYS A 20 -15.56 0.64 -2.59
N GLY A 21 -16.37 0.11 -3.50
CA GLY A 21 -15.91 -0.42 -4.78
C GLY A 21 -15.53 0.71 -5.73
N ILE A 22 -14.37 0.58 -6.35
CA ILE A 22 -13.81 1.54 -7.29
C ILE A 22 -13.27 0.81 -8.52
N LYS A 23 -13.09 1.52 -9.63
CA LYS A 23 -12.29 1.04 -10.76
C LYS A 23 -11.04 1.91 -10.87
N VAL A 24 -9.92 1.29 -11.20
CA VAL A 24 -8.64 1.96 -11.47
C VAL A 24 -8.21 1.66 -12.90
N GLN A 25 -7.67 2.66 -13.58
CA GLN A 25 -7.19 2.55 -14.95
C GLN A 25 -5.79 3.15 -15.02
N GLN A 26 -4.89 2.51 -15.76
CA GLN A 26 -3.59 3.11 -16.06
C GLN A 26 -3.78 4.37 -16.92
N GLY A 27 -3.08 5.44 -16.57
CA GLY A 27 -2.99 6.67 -17.34
C GLY A 27 -1.99 6.58 -18.49
N ASP A 28 -1.55 7.73 -18.98
CA ASP A 28 -0.66 7.81 -20.15
C ASP A 28 0.79 7.42 -19.79
N ASP A 29 1.23 7.73 -18.58
CA ASP A 29 2.58 7.46 -18.07
C ASP A 29 2.61 6.31 -17.03
N PRO A 30 3.72 5.56 -16.93
CA PRO A 30 3.90 4.59 -15.84
C PRO A 30 3.78 5.26 -14.47
N GLY A 31 2.92 4.73 -13.60
CA GLY A 31 2.66 5.32 -12.28
C GLY A 31 1.42 6.21 -12.23
N ASP A 32 0.97 6.75 -13.38
CA ASP A 32 -0.30 7.48 -13.45
C ASP A 32 -1.47 6.49 -13.34
N VAL A 33 -2.27 6.65 -12.30
CA VAL A 33 -3.43 5.80 -12.03
C VAL A 33 -4.66 6.69 -11.88
N ASN A 34 -5.66 6.41 -12.71
CA ASN A 34 -6.88 7.19 -12.79
C ASN A 34 -8.04 6.47 -12.12
N PHE A 35 -8.80 7.21 -11.31
CA PHE A 35 -10.03 6.73 -10.70
C PHE A 35 -11.18 6.69 -11.71
N ARG A 36 -11.97 5.60 -11.68
CA ARG A 36 -13.23 5.47 -12.41
C ARG A 36 -14.34 4.97 -11.46
N PRO A 37 -15.59 5.47 -11.60
CA PRO A 37 -16.70 4.99 -10.79
C PRO A 37 -17.08 3.55 -11.15
N TRP A 38 -17.27 2.71 -10.14
CA TRP A 38 -17.91 1.40 -10.29
C TRP A 38 -19.40 1.54 -9.96
N GLY A 39 -20.22 1.77 -10.98
CA GLY A 39 -21.65 2.12 -10.82
C GLY A 39 -22.47 1.09 -10.02
N ASP A 40 -22.29 -0.20 -10.30
CA ASP A 40 -22.97 -1.32 -9.65
C ASP A 40 -22.20 -1.87 -8.42
N ALA A 41 -21.30 -1.09 -7.82
CA ALA A 41 -20.57 -1.51 -6.64
C ALA A 41 -21.52 -1.75 -5.45
N PRO A 42 -21.43 -2.90 -4.75
CA PRO A 42 -22.43 -3.31 -3.76
C PRO A 42 -22.48 -2.43 -2.50
N VAL A 43 -21.39 -1.73 -2.19
CA VAL A 43 -21.27 -0.92 -0.97
C VAL A 43 -21.69 0.53 -1.18
N ASN A 44 -21.38 1.10 -2.34
CA ASN A 44 -21.42 2.54 -2.57
C ASN A 44 -22.19 2.94 -3.82
N GLU A 45 -22.67 2.00 -4.64
CA GLU A 45 -23.50 2.27 -5.83
C GLU A 45 -22.89 3.36 -6.73
N GLY A 46 -21.57 3.28 -6.96
CA GLY A 46 -20.82 4.25 -7.76
C GLY A 46 -20.46 5.57 -7.08
N ARG A 47 -20.91 5.83 -5.85
CA ARG A 47 -20.60 7.05 -5.10
C ARG A 47 -19.24 6.96 -4.43
N ILE A 48 -18.49 8.06 -4.40
CA ILE A 48 -17.20 8.10 -3.70
C ILE A 48 -17.05 9.43 -2.94
N CYS A 49 -16.38 9.40 -1.79
CA CYS A 49 -16.03 10.62 -1.07
C CYS A 49 -14.73 11.23 -1.62
N ILE A 50 -14.41 12.45 -1.21
CA ILE A 50 -13.21 13.16 -1.69
C ILE A 50 -11.91 12.40 -1.39
N LYS A 51 -11.84 11.68 -0.26
CA LYS A 51 -10.69 10.82 0.05
C LYS A 51 -10.55 9.73 -1.00
N GLY A 52 -11.60 8.94 -1.25
CA GLY A 52 -11.55 7.87 -2.25
C GLY A 52 -11.24 8.36 -3.67
N GLY A 53 -11.70 9.55 -4.05
CA GLY A 53 -11.33 10.17 -5.34
C GLY A 53 -9.86 10.56 -5.44
N ALA A 54 -9.19 10.85 -4.32
CA ALA A 54 -7.78 11.18 -4.26
C ALA A 54 -6.85 9.97 -4.04
N ALA A 55 -7.39 8.74 -4.01
CA ALA A 55 -6.65 7.53 -3.61
C ALA A 55 -5.45 7.19 -4.46
N THR A 56 -5.45 7.64 -5.71
CA THR A 56 -4.38 7.33 -6.65
C THR A 56 -3.20 8.30 -6.56
N GLN A 57 -3.35 9.44 -5.87
CA GLN A 57 -2.30 10.46 -5.78
C GLN A 57 -1.03 9.99 -5.04
N VAL A 58 -1.16 8.97 -4.18
CA VAL A 58 -0.02 8.42 -3.43
C VAL A 58 0.76 7.35 -4.21
N VAL A 59 0.25 6.93 -5.37
CA VAL A 59 0.87 5.85 -6.14
C VAL A 59 2.20 6.31 -6.73
N ASP A 60 2.28 7.53 -7.26
CA ASP A 60 3.48 8.05 -7.91
C ASP A 60 3.98 9.35 -7.26
N HIS A 61 3.85 9.44 -5.94
CA HIS A 61 4.33 10.60 -5.19
C HIS A 61 5.86 10.59 -5.08
N GLU A 62 6.51 11.74 -5.19
CA GLU A 62 7.98 11.87 -5.14
C GLU A 62 8.60 11.33 -3.84
N ASP A 63 7.94 11.53 -2.70
CA ASP A 63 8.37 11.01 -1.40
C ASP A 63 8.06 9.51 -1.17
N ARG A 64 7.55 8.78 -2.17
CA ARG A 64 7.21 7.36 -1.99
C ARG A 64 8.49 6.55 -1.82
N LEU A 65 8.59 5.80 -0.71
CA LEU A 65 9.66 4.83 -0.51
C LEU A 65 9.53 3.69 -1.52
N THR A 66 10.55 3.52 -2.35
CA THR A 66 10.65 2.48 -3.38
C THR A 66 11.64 1.38 -3.02
N GLU A 67 12.61 1.69 -2.15
CA GLU A 67 13.64 0.76 -1.69
C GLU A 67 13.62 0.57 -0.16
N PRO A 68 14.03 -0.60 0.35
CA PRO A 68 14.26 -0.81 1.77
C PRO A 68 15.34 0.14 2.31
N LEU A 69 15.16 0.57 3.57
CA LEU A 69 16.13 1.40 4.28
C LEU A 69 16.62 0.67 5.54
N ILE A 70 17.94 0.67 5.76
CA ILE A 70 18.58 0.20 6.98
C ILE A 70 19.13 1.39 7.74
N LYS A 71 18.97 1.37 9.08
CA LYS A 71 19.53 2.38 9.97
C LYS A 71 20.83 1.90 10.59
N ASP A 72 21.93 2.56 10.26
CA ASP A 72 23.26 2.32 10.80
C ASP A 72 23.80 3.62 11.41
N ASP A 73 24.37 3.56 12.61
CA ASP A 73 24.96 4.72 13.32
C ASP A 73 24.05 5.97 13.44
N GLY A 74 22.73 5.78 13.40
CA GLY A 74 21.76 6.87 13.52
C GLY A 74 21.21 7.38 12.19
N GLU A 75 21.78 6.98 11.06
CA GLU A 75 21.42 7.45 9.72
C GLU A 75 20.80 6.31 8.89
N PHE A 76 19.88 6.67 7.99
CA PHE A 76 19.28 5.71 7.06
C PHE A 76 20.06 5.66 5.76
N ARG A 77 20.26 4.45 5.24
CA ARG A 77 20.78 4.19 3.91
C ARG A 77 19.89 3.20 3.17
N GLU A 78 19.90 3.27 1.86
CA GLU A 78 19.26 2.28 0.99
C GLU A 78 19.94 0.91 1.14
N ALA A 79 19.14 -0.15 0.99
CA ALA A 79 19.57 -1.53 1.06
C ALA A 79 18.81 -2.38 0.05
N THR A 80 19.39 -3.51 -0.35
CA THR A 80 18.65 -4.49 -1.15
C THR A 80 17.64 -5.22 -0.28
N TRP A 81 16.62 -5.81 -0.91
CA TRP A 81 15.69 -6.70 -0.21
C TRP A 81 16.40 -7.88 0.47
N GLU A 82 17.42 -8.44 -0.17
CA GLU A 82 18.21 -9.55 0.40
C GLU A 82 18.91 -9.12 1.69
N GLU A 83 19.56 -7.95 1.69
CA GLU A 83 20.23 -7.41 2.87
C GLU A 83 19.24 -7.07 3.99
N ALA A 84 18.12 -6.42 3.65
CA ALA A 84 17.08 -6.06 4.60
C ALA A 84 16.49 -7.29 5.29
N TYR A 85 16.15 -8.34 4.52
CA TYR A 85 15.65 -9.59 5.08
C TYR A 85 16.69 -10.33 5.91
N ALA A 86 17.95 -10.39 5.45
CA ALA A 86 19.02 -11.04 6.21
C ALA A 86 19.17 -10.40 7.60
N ARG A 87 19.14 -9.06 7.68
CA ARG A 87 19.19 -8.34 8.95
C ARG A 87 17.98 -8.58 9.84
N ILE A 88 16.77 -8.58 9.27
CA ILE A 88 15.54 -8.87 10.02
C ILE A 88 15.64 -10.26 10.65
N VAL A 89 16.02 -11.27 9.88
CA VAL A 89 16.16 -12.65 10.36
C VAL A 89 17.23 -12.74 11.45
N SER A 90 18.42 -12.20 11.21
CA SER A 90 19.52 -12.28 12.18
C SER A 90 19.17 -11.62 13.52
N GLU A 91 18.52 -10.45 13.50
CA GLU A 91 18.11 -9.78 14.74
C GLU A 91 16.96 -10.48 15.44
N MET A 92 15.98 -11.00 14.70
CA MET A 92 14.88 -11.77 15.28
C MET A 92 15.38 -13.07 15.92
N GLU A 93 16.33 -13.77 15.28
CA GLU A 93 16.98 -14.96 15.84
C GLU A 93 17.77 -14.61 17.11
N ARG A 94 18.59 -13.57 17.07
CA ARG A 94 19.36 -13.09 18.24
C ARG A 94 18.45 -12.76 19.42
N ILE A 95 17.38 -11.98 19.18
CA ILE A 95 16.41 -11.62 20.23
C ILE A 95 15.72 -12.87 20.79
N ARG A 96 15.34 -13.82 19.93
CA ARG A 96 14.72 -15.07 20.35
C ARG A 96 15.65 -15.92 21.21
N GLU A 97 16.94 -15.98 20.89
CA GLU A 97 17.94 -16.73 21.64
C GLU A 97 18.24 -16.09 23.00
N GLU A 98 18.38 -14.76 23.05
CA GLU A 98 18.73 -14.03 24.28
C GLU A 98 17.54 -13.84 25.24
N HIS A 99 16.33 -13.69 24.71
CA HIS A 99 15.16 -13.25 25.49
C HIS A 99 13.93 -14.16 25.36
N GLY A 100 13.99 -15.20 24.51
CA GLY A 100 12.87 -16.08 24.24
C GLY A 100 11.88 -15.52 23.21
N PRO A 101 10.93 -16.34 22.73
CA PRO A 101 10.00 -15.97 21.68
C PRO A 101 9.01 -14.87 22.09
N ASP A 102 8.67 -14.76 23.38
CA ASP A 102 7.71 -13.78 23.91
C ASP A 102 8.28 -12.35 23.98
N ALA A 103 9.57 -12.16 23.65
CA ALA A 103 10.21 -10.85 23.58
C ALA A 103 9.89 -10.06 22.30
N MET A 104 9.15 -10.67 21.36
CA MET A 104 8.78 -10.05 20.08
C MET A 104 7.28 -9.73 20.04
N GLY A 105 6.93 -8.64 19.34
CA GLY A 105 5.55 -8.21 19.15
C GLY A 105 5.28 -7.82 17.70
N PHE A 106 4.06 -8.10 17.24
CA PHE A 106 3.60 -7.69 15.92
C PHE A 106 2.53 -6.61 16.07
N SER A 107 2.78 -5.43 15.50
CA SER A 107 1.80 -4.35 15.40
C SER A 107 1.32 -4.27 13.96
N ALA A 108 0.01 -4.43 13.75
CA ALA A 108 -0.61 -4.33 12.43
C ALA A 108 -1.54 -3.10 12.37
N PRO A 109 -1.67 -2.44 11.20
CA PRO A 109 -2.64 -1.37 11.02
C PRO A 109 -4.06 -1.88 11.28
N ARG A 110 -4.94 -1.02 11.81
CA ARG A 110 -6.33 -1.37 12.13
C ARG A 110 -7.07 -1.85 10.87
N ARG A 111 -7.61 -3.07 10.90
CA ARG A 111 -8.48 -3.67 9.87
C ARG A 111 -9.97 -3.32 10.01
N ARG A 112 -10.34 -2.20 10.68
CA ARG A 112 -11.76 -1.87 10.94
C ARG A 112 -12.22 -0.65 10.18
#